data_AF-Q2U5G6-F1
#
_entry.id   AF-Q2U5G6-F1
#
_cell.length_a   1.000
_cell.length_b   1.000
_cell.length_c   1.000
_cell.angle_alpha   90.00
_cell.angle_beta   90.00
_cell.angle_gamma   90.00
#
_symmetry.space_group_name_H-M   'P 1'
#
loop_
_entity.id
_entity.type
_entity.pdbx_description
1 polymer ?
#
loop_
_entity_poly.entity_id
_entity_poly.type
_entity_poly.pdbx_seq_one_letter_code
_entity_poly.pdbx_strand_id
1 'polypeptide(L)'
;MSRIAGILGKEDDRGQFAAELKEAWKDFQDEYVTPNGRIASDSQAAYALAICFDLLTPNQRVHAGNRLVELVRKNEFKIGTGFAGTPYLCEALTLTGHIQVAYSMLLEKKCPSWLYPVTMGATTVWERWDSMLPDGSINPGEMTSFQPLCLWRHCQVSLGEDRRLTEARTGLETLPCSAIYRSRAYLCLCVSCHAVWPSFVLVGNNPCRGRSA
;
A
#
# COMPACT_ATOMS: atom_id res chain seq x y z
N MET A 1 20.44 -3.02 0.34
CA MET A 1 21.71 -3.13 1.10
C MET A 1 22.62 -1.92 0.94
N SER A 2 22.91 -1.43 -0.27
CA SER A 2 23.77 -0.24 -0.48
C SER A 2 23.41 0.98 0.39
N ARG A 3 22.12 1.35 0.50
CA ARG A 3 21.67 2.45 1.39
C ARG A 3 22.04 2.23 2.86
N ILE A 4 21.88 1.01 3.36
CA ILE A 4 22.19 0.66 4.76
C ILE A 4 23.71 0.69 4.98
N ALA A 5 24.50 0.17 4.04
CA ALA A 5 25.96 0.22 4.10
C ALA A 5 26.47 1.66 4.21
N GLY A 6 25.89 2.60 3.44
CA GLY A 6 26.21 4.03 3.55
C GLY A 6 25.86 4.63 4.91
N ILE A 7 24.72 4.26 5.51
CA ILE A 7 24.35 4.72 6.87
C ILE A 7 25.34 4.19 7.92
N LEU A 8 25.85 2.97 7.73
CA LEU A 8 26.81 2.34 8.63
C LEU A 8 28.27 2.75 8.36
N GLY A 9 28.54 3.64 7.40
CA GLY A 9 29.88 4.07 7.01
C GLY A 9 30.72 2.98 6.33
N LYS A 10 30.08 1.92 5.80
CA LYS A 10 30.74 0.82 5.08
C LYS A 10 30.79 1.13 3.59
N GLU A 11 31.71 1.99 3.17
CA GLU A 11 31.75 2.50 1.79
C GLU A 11 32.12 1.43 0.75
N ASP A 12 32.98 0.45 1.10
CA ASP A 12 33.32 -0.66 0.20
C ASP A 12 32.08 -1.51 -0.12
N ASP A 13 31.37 -1.98 0.92
CA ASP A 13 30.10 -2.71 0.79
C ASP A 13 29.06 -1.90 0.00
N ARG A 14 28.98 -0.59 0.26
CA ARG A 14 28.05 0.30 -0.45
C ARG A 14 28.34 0.31 -1.95
N GLY A 15 29.62 0.41 -2.32
CA GLY A 15 30.09 0.37 -3.71
C GLY A 15 29.76 -0.96 -4.38
N GLN A 16 30.05 -2.07 -3.69
CA GLN A 16 29.72 -3.42 -4.18
C GLN A 16 28.23 -3.59 -4.44
N PHE A 17 27.37 -3.32 -3.45
CA PHE A 17 25.92 -3.47 -3.62
C PHE A 17 25.33 -2.52 -4.68
N ALA A 18 25.98 -1.38 -4.94
CA ALA A 18 25.57 -0.47 -6.00
C ALA A 18 25.93 -1.00 -7.40
N ALA A 19 27.06 -1.70 -7.53
CA ALA A 19 27.44 -2.38 -8.77
C ALA A 19 26.49 -3.55 -9.06
N GLU A 20 26.23 -4.41 -8.07
CA GLU A 20 25.28 -5.53 -8.18
C GLU A 20 23.88 -5.07 -8.58
N LEU A 21 23.40 -3.94 -8.02
CA LEU A 21 22.11 -3.37 -8.41
C LEU A 21 22.07 -2.98 -9.90
N LYS A 22 23.15 -2.39 -10.43
CA LYS A 22 23.21 -1.98 -11.85
C LYS A 22 23.20 -3.19 -12.78
N GLU A 23 23.94 -4.24 -12.43
CA GLU A 23 23.96 -5.49 -13.19
C GLU A 23 22.59 -6.17 -13.17
N ALA A 24 22.02 -6.37 -11.98
CA ALA A 24 20.68 -6.98 -11.84
C ALA A 24 19.58 -6.16 -12.53
N TRP A 25 19.66 -4.82 -12.50
CA TRP A 25 18.71 -3.96 -13.22
C TRP A 25 18.81 -4.16 -14.73
N LYS A 26 20.03 -4.28 -15.26
CA LYS A 26 20.27 -4.54 -16.68
C LYS A 26 19.73 -5.92 -17.08
N ASP A 27 20.07 -6.96 -16.32
CA ASP A 27 19.61 -8.32 -16.59
C ASP A 27 18.08 -8.39 -16.56
N PHE A 28 17.43 -7.70 -15.61
CA PHE A 28 15.98 -7.61 -15.56
C PHE A 28 15.38 -6.92 -16.80
N GLN A 29 15.99 -5.81 -17.23
CA GLN A 29 15.57 -5.09 -18.43
C GLN A 29 15.67 -5.96 -19.68
N ASP A 30 16.82 -6.62 -19.87
CA ASP A 30 17.10 -7.42 -21.05
C ASP A 30 16.17 -8.66 -21.13
N GLU A 31 15.88 -9.30 -20.00
CA GLU A 31 15.05 -10.52 -19.95
C GLU A 31 13.54 -10.23 -19.96
N TYR A 32 13.09 -9.22 -19.19
CA TYR A 32 11.66 -9.07 -18.89
C TYR A 32 10.99 -7.83 -19.51
N VAL A 33 11.75 -6.87 -20.03
CA VAL A 33 11.21 -5.57 -20.46
C VAL A 33 11.51 -5.32 -21.94
N THR A 34 10.45 -5.14 -22.73
CA THR A 34 10.62 -4.73 -24.13
C THR A 34 11.12 -3.28 -24.22
N PRO A 35 11.71 -2.86 -25.36
CA PRO A 35 12.16 -1.47 -25.55
C PRO A 35 11.06 -0.41 -25.31
N ASN A 36 9.80 -0.76 -25.57
CA ASN A 36 8.65 0.13 -25.37
C ASN A 36 8.09 0.12 -23.92
N GLY A 37 8.62 -0.72 -23.03
CA GLY A 37 8.20 -0.78 -21.62
C GLY A 37 7.10 -1.78 -21.30
N ARG A 38 6.75 -2.67 -22.24
CA ARG A 38 5.90 -3.81 -21.96
C ARG A 38 6.70 -4.87 -21.20
N ILE A 39 6.11 -5.42 -20.14
CA ILE A 39 6.72 -6.49 -19.34
C ILE A 39 6.25 -7.84 -19.86
N ALA A 40 7.14 -8.84 -19.89
CA ALA A 40 6.88 -10.18 -20.39
C ALA A 40 5.63 -10.82 -19.76
N SER A 41 5.49 -10.69 -18.43
CA SER A 41 4.25 -11.03 -17.71
C SER A 41 3.31 -9.82 -17.72
N ASP A 42 2.33 -9.83 -18.61
CA ASP A 42 1.36 -8.74 -18.80
C ASP A 42 0.27 -8.75 -17.71
N SER A 43 0.68 -8.60 -16.45
CA SER A 43 -0.16 -8.71 -15.25
C SER A 43 -0.07 -7.47 -14.35
N GLN A 44 -1.13 -7.21 -13.57
CA GLN A 44 -1.17 -6.07 -12.63
C GLN A 44 0.02 -6.08 -11.65
N ALA A 45 0.38 -7.27 -11.14
CA ALA A 45 1.46 -7.42 -10.17
C ALA A 45 2.84 -7.07 -10.77
N ALA A 46 3.11 -7.55 -11.99
CA ALA A 46 4.39 -7.31 -12.65
C ALA A 46 4.63 -5.81 -12.89
N TYR A 47 3.62 -5.10 -13.42
CA TYR A 47 3.72 -3.65 -13.62
C TYR A 47 3.82 -2.88 -12.29
N ALA A 48 3.04 -3.25 -11.28
CA ALA A 48 3.09 -2.58 -9.97
C ALA A 48 4.49 -2.67 -9.35
N LEU A 49 5.11 -3.86 -9.38
CA LEU A 49 6.45 -4.08 -8.86
C LEU A 49 7.51 -3.31 -9.67
N ALA A 50 7.47 -3.40 -11.00
CA ALA A 50 8.45 -2.73 -11.85
C ALA A 50 8.42 -1.20 -11.71
N ILE A 51 7.21 -0.62 -11.56
CA ILE A 51 7.03 0.82 -11.34
C ILE A 51 7.53 1.24 -9.95
N CYS A 52 7.14 0.53 -8.89
CA CYS A 52 7.49 0.91 -7.52
C CYS A 52 8.96 0.67 -7.18
N PHE A 53 9.61 -0.30 -7.82
CA PHE A 53 11.03 -0.60 -7.62
C PHE A 53 11.97 0.12 -8.60
N ASP A 54 11.43 1.04 -9.41
CA ASP A 54 12.19 1.86 -10.37
C ASP A 54 13.00 1.02 -11.37
N LEU A 55 12.41 -0.12 -11.79
CA LEU A 55 13.02 -1.05 -12.73
C LEU A 55 12.85 -0.62 -14.19
N LEU A 56 12.25 0.55 -14.44
CA LEU A 56 11.88 1.04 -15.78
C LEU A 56 12.51 2.41 -16.03
N THR A 57 12.92 2.67 -17.26
CA THR A 57 13.29 4.03 -17.68
C THR A 57 12.07 4.96 -17.63
N PRO A 58 12.26 6.29 -17.57
CA PRO A 58 11.14 7.24 -17.49
C PRO A 58 10.09 7.06 -18.60
N ASN A 59 10.51 6.79 -19.84
CA ASN A 59 9.60 6.57 -20.97
C ASN A 59 8.84 5.24 -20.84
N GLN A 60 9.54 4.16 -20.48
CA GLN A 60 8.93 2.85 -20.25
C GLN A 60 7.91 2.90 -19.09
N ARG A 61 8.20 3.68 -18.04
CA ARG A 61 7.32 3.86 -16.88
C ARG A 61 5.98 4.47 -17.26
N VAL A 62 5.96 5.44 -18.17
CA VAL A 62 4.71 6.03 -18.68
C VAL A 62 3.89 4.98 -19.42
N HIS A 63 4.54 4.19 -20.29
CA HIS A 63 3.87 3.11 -21.01
C HIS A 63 3.31 2.04 -20.06
N ALA A 64 4.12 1.59 -19.10
CA ALA A 64 3.74 0.63 -18.07
C ALA A 64 2.56 1.12 -17.22
N GLY A 65 2.53 2.40 -16.84
CA GLY A 65 1.42 3.01 -16.11
C GLY A 65 0.11 2.96 -16.88
N ASN A 66 0.14 3.36 -18.15
CA ASN A 66 -1.03 3.28 -19.03
C ASN A 66 -1.50 1.83 -19.22
N ARG A 67 -0.56 0.90 -19.42
CA ARG A 67 -0.88 -0.52 -19.55
C ARG A 67 -1.49 -1.11 -18.27
N LEU A 68 -0.98 -0.71 -17.11
CA LEU A 68 -1.55 -1.10 -15.82
C LEU A 68 -3.00 -0.63 -15.68
N VAL A 69 -3.31 0.61 -16.09
CA VAL A 69 -4.69 1.11 -16.12
C VAL A 69 -5.59 0.28 -17.03
N GLU A 70 -5.11 -0.09 -18.22
CA GLU A 70 -5.87 -0.96 -19.13
C GLU A 70 -6.19 -2.31 -18.49
N LEU A 71 -5.20 -2.94 -17.83
CA LEU A 71 -5.39 -4.22 -17.14
C LEU A 71 -6.38 -4.11 -15.97
N VAL A 72 -6.33 -3.02 -15.21
CA VAL A 72 -7.29 -2.76 -14.13
C VAL A 72 -8.70 -2.57 -14.68
N ARG A 73 -8.87 -1.75 -15.72
CA ARG A 73 -10.18 -1.51 -16.35
C ARG A 73 -10.75 -2.76 -16.98
N LYS A 74 -9.91 -3.56 -17.66
CA LYS A 74 -10.30 -4.85 -18.23
C LYS A 74 -10.78 -5.83 -17.15
N ASN A 75 -10.24 -5.73 -15.93
CA ASN A 75 -10.67 -6.50 -14.78
C ASN A 75 -11.81 -5.84 -13.99
N GLU A 76 -12.53 -4.88 -14.59
CA GLU A 76 -13.63 -4.15 -13.95
C GLU A 76 -13.23 -3.52 -12.60
N PHE A 77 -12.02 -2.96 -12.51
CA PHE A 77 -11.45 -2.36 -11.30
C PHE A 77 -11.22 -3.32 -10.13
N LYS A 78 -11.37 -4.64 -10.35
CA LYS A 78 -11.08 -5.66 -9.35
C LYS A 78 -9.58 -5.92 -9.22
N ILE A 79 -9.18 -6.43 -8.05
CA ILE A 79 -7.80 -6.72 -7.73
C ILE A 79 -7.36 -8.00 -8.45
N GLY A 80 -6.39 -7.88 -9.37
CA GLY A 80 -5.80 -9.00 -10.10
C GLY A 80 -4.46 -9.46 -9.53
N THR A 81 -4.16 -9.12 -8.28
CA THR A 81 -2.86 -9.35 -7.64
C THR A 81 -2.96 -10.26 -6.42
N GLY A 82 -1.91 -11.07 -6.23
CA GLY A 82 -1.65 -11.77 -4.97
C GLY A 82 -0.80 -10.93 -4.01
N PHE A 83 -0.31 -11.58 -2.96
CA PHE A 83 0.44 -10.95 -1.87
C PHE A 83 1.61 -10.05 -2.32
N ALA A 84 2.37 -10.47 -3.34
CA ALA A 84 3.52 -9.70 -3.82
C ALA A 84 3.14 -8.37 -4.50
N GLY A 85 1.98 -8.33 -5.18
CA GLY A 85 1.59 -7.17 -5.99
C GLY A 85 0.65 -6.19 -5.28
N THR A 86 -0.27 -6.69 -4.45
CA THR A 86 -1.32 -5.88 -3.81
C THR A 86 -0.78 -4.66 -3.04
N PRO A 87 0.31 -4.76 -2.25
CA PRO A 87 0.85 -3.60 -1.54
C PRO A 87 1.29 -2.43 -2.44
N TYR A 88 1.64 -2.71 -3.69
CA TYR A 88 2.22 -1.73 -4.61
C TYR A 88 1.23 -1.21 -5.64
N LEU A 89 0.04 -1.82 -5.75
CA LEU A 89 -0.89 -1.57 -6.86
C LEU A 89 -1.42 -0.12 -6.87
N CYS A 90 -1.96 0.37 -5.74
CA CYS A 90 -2.42 1.76 -5.63
C CYS A 90 -1.27 2.77 -5.81
N GLU A 91 -0.10 2.44 -5.27
CA GLU A 91 1.08 3.31 -5.33
C GLU A 91 1.58 3.44 -6.77
N ALA A 92 1.70 2.33 -7.50
CA ALA A 92 2.11 2.32 -8.90
C ALA A 92 1.18 3.14 -9.79
N LEU A 93 -0.14 3.02 -9.59
CA LEU A 93 -1.14 3.85 -10.27
C LEU A 93 -0.98 5.33 -9.94
N THR A 94 -0.72 5.67 -8.68
CA THR A 94 -0.55 7.06 -8.24
C THR A 94 0.76 7.66 -8.78
N LEU A 95 1.87 6.92 -8.72
CA LEU A 95 3.18 7.31 -9.22
C LEU A 95 3.20 7.52 -10.75
N THR A 96 2.24 6.95 -11.47
CA THR A 96 2.08 7.11 -12.92
C THR A 96 0.95 8.08 -13.30
N GLY A 97 0.38 8.80 -12.32
CA GLY A 97 -0.61 9.86 -12.56
C GLY A 97 -2.06 9.37 -12.66
N HIS A 98 -2.34 8.11 -12.34
CA HIS A 98 -3.64 7.47 -12.49
C HIS A 98 -4.41 7.30 -11.16
N ILE A 99 -4.34 8.32 -10.30
CA ILE A 99 -4.94 8.29 -8.96
C ILE A 99 -6.44 7.97 -8.96
N GLN A 100 -7.19 8.45 -9.96
CA GLN A 100 -8.63 8.18 -10.09
C GLN A 100 -8.94 6.70 -10.32
N VAL A 101 -8.05 5.99 -11.01
CA VAL A 101 -8.17 4.54 -11.20
C VAL A 101 -7.91 3.81 -9.89
N ALA A 102 -6.91 4.25 -9.12
CA ALA A 102 -6.66 3.70 -7.78
C ALA A 102 -7.87 3.87 -6.85
N TYR A 103 -8.51 5.05 -6.85
CA TYR A 103 -9.76 5.28 -6.11
C TYR A 103 -10.90 4.37 -6.57
N SER A 104 -11.04 4.18 -7.89
CA SER A 104 -12.07 3.29 -8.43
C SER A 104 -11.90 1.84 -7.94
N MET A 105 -10.65 1.35 -7.86
CA MET A 105 -10.37 0.03 -7.30
C MET A 105 -10.66 -0.05 -5.79
N LEU A 106 -10.32 0.99 -5.04
CA LEU A 106 -10.59 1.04 -3.59
C LEU A 106 -12.11 1.05 -3.29
N LEU A 107 -12.92 1.58 -4.19
CA LEU A 107 -14.38 1.67 -4.05
C LEU A 107 -15.12 0.47 -4.66
N GLU A 108 -14.42 -0.45 -5.34
CA GLU A 108 -15.03 -1.66 -5.90
C GLU A 108 -15.53 -2.58 -4.80
N LYS A 109 -16.73 -3.13 -4.95
CA LYS A 109 -17.43 -3.94 -3.92
C LYS A 109 -17.56 -5.40 -4.29
N LYS A 110 -17.32 -5.78 -5.55
CA LYS A 110 -17.39 -7.17 -6.01
C LYS A 110 -16.06 -7.88 -5.78
N CYS A 111 -16.13 -9.16 -5.44
CA CYS A 111 -14.95 -10.00 -5.34
C CYS A 111 -14.21 -10.12 -6.69
N PRO A 112 -12.86 -10.00 -6.72
CA PRO A 112 -11.95 -9.65 -5.62
C PRO A 112 -11.78 -8.12 -5.42
N SER A 113 -12.06 -7.61 -4.22
CA SER A 113 -11.82 -6.21 -3.85
C SER A 113 -11.63 -6.02 -2.34
N TRP A 114 -11.17 -4.84 -1.92
CA TRP A 114 -11.05 -4.49 -0.49
C TRP A 114 -12.39 -4.31 0.21
N LEU A 115 -13.41 -3.79 -0.47
CA LEU A 115 -14.73 -3.59 0.14
C LEU A 115 -15.62 -4.83 0.07
N TYR A 116 -15.29 -5.83 -0.74
CA TYR A 116 -16.07 -7.07 -0.80
C TYR A 116 -16.21 -7.74 0.58
N PRO A 117 -15.13 -7.99 1.36
CA PRO A 117 -15.26 -8.48 2.73
C PRO A 117 -16.17 -7.62 3.62
N VAL A 118 -16.07 -6.29 3.51
CA VAL A 118 -16.89 -5.35 4.27
C VAL A 118 -18.37 -5.51 3.91
N THR A 119 -18.69 -5.67 2.63
CA THR A 119 -20.08 -5.93 2.19
C THR A 119 -20.63 -7.26 2.69
N MET A 120 -19.75 -8.22 3.02
CA MET A 120 -20.08 -9.52 3.60
C MET A 120 -20.03 -9.51 5.14
N GLY A 121 -19.88 -8.35 5.79
CA GLY A 121 -19.90 -8.21 7.25
C GLY A 121 -18.57 -8.48 7.95
N ALA A 122 -17.46 -8.48 7.21
CA ALA A 122 -16.14 -8.65 7.80
C ALA A 122 -15.77 -7.48 8.73
N THR A 123 -15.27 -7.81 9.93
CA THR A 123 -14.66 -6.86 10.86
C THR A 123 -13.13 -6.90 10.85
N THR A 124 -12.55 -7.86 10.12
CA THR A 124 -11.12 -8.08 9.91
C THR A 124 -10.83 -8.38 8.44
N VAL A 125 -9.57 -8.23 8.01
CA VAL A 125 -9.13 -8.61 6.66
C VAL A 125 -9.06 -10.13 6.55
N TRP A 126 -9.33 -10.68 5.37
CA TRP A 126 -9.33 -12.12 5.09
C TRP A 126 -8.05 -12.57 4.38
N GLU A 127 -7.72 -13.86 4.40
CA GLU A 127 -6.55 -14.45 3.72
C GLU A 127 -6.67 -14.49 2.22
N ARG A 128 -7.90 -14.70 1.77
CA ARG A 128 -8.25 -14.75 0.37
C ARG A 128 -9.26 -13.65 0.11
N TRP A 129 -9.20 -13.13 -1.12
CA TRP A 129 -10.24 -12.21 -1.57
C TRP A 129 -11.63 -12.86 -1.55
N ASP A 130 -11.67 -14.17 -1.76
CA ASP A 130 -12.84 -15.03 -1.82
C ASP A 130 -12.92 -16.01 -0.63
N SER A 131 -12.40 -15.64 0.56
CA SER A 131 -12.53 -16.48 1.78
C SER A 131 -13.99 -16.85 2.09
N MET A 132 -14.91 -15.93 1.79
CA MET A 132 -16.34 -16.20 1.68
C MET A 132 -16.76 -15.97 0.23
N LEU A 133 -17.40 -16.98 -0.36
CA LEU A 133 -17.93 -16.93 -1.71
C LEU A 133 -19.21 -16.07 -1.77
N PRO A 134 -19.64 -15.61 -2.96
CA PRO A 134 -20.83 -14.76 -3.09
C PRO A 134 -22.14 -15.41 -2.62
N ASP A 135 -22.18 -16.73 -2.52
CA ASP A 135 -23.31 -17.51 -1.98
C ASP A 135 -23.28 -17.64 -0.45
N GLY A 136 -22.26 -17.06 0.21
CA GLY A 136 -22.05 -17.12 1.65
C GLY A 136 -21.33 -18.39 2.13
N SER A 137 -21.01 -19.32 1.24
CA SER A 137 -20.20 -20.49 1.59
C SER A 137 -18.74 -20.11 1.82
N ILE A 138 -18.05 -20.86 2.69
CA ILE A 138 -16.62 -20.65 2.93
C ILE A 138 -15.85 -21.30 1.79
N ASN A 139 -14.76 -20.65 1.37
CA ASN A 139 -13.86 -21.20 0.38
C ASN A 139 -13.42 -22.63 0.79
N PRO A 140 -13.54 -23.64 -0.09
CA PRO A 140 -13.21 -25.02 0.25
C PRO A 140 -11.69 -25.25 0.39
N GLY A 141 -10.85 -24.26 0.09
CA GLY A 141 -9.41 -24.36 0.26
C GLY A 141 -9.00 -24.55 1.73
N GLU A 142 -8.13 -25.53 1.97
CA GLU A 142 -7.64 -25.90 3.32
C GLU A 142 -6.88 -24.77 4.04
N MET A 143 -6.46 -23.72 3.32
CA MET A 143 -5.88 -22.49 3.86
C MET A 143 -6.85 -21.31 3.67
N THR A 144 -7.79 -21.17 4.59
CA THR A 144 -8.73 -20.04 4.65
C THR A 144 -8.79 -19.50 6.08
N SER A 145 -8.07 -18.39 6.32
CA SER A 145 -8.17 -17.61 7.54
C SER A 145 -8.94 -16.30 7.31
N PHE A 146 -9.68 -15.87 8.33
CA PHE A 146 -10.37 -14.58 8.37
C PHE A 146 -9.61 -13.50 9.17
N GLN A 147 -8.34 -13.78 9.53
CA GLN A 147 -7.47 -12.84 10.27
C GLN A 147 -5.99 -12.81 9.82
N PRO A 148 -5.61 -12.56 8.55
CA PRO A 148 -4.22 -12.39 8.17
C PRO A 148 -3.83 -10.91 8.01
N LEU A 149 -2.71 -10.54 8.63
CA LEU A 149 -2.12 -9.20 8.49
C LEU A 149 -1.56 -8.92 7.08
N CYS A 150 -1.32 -9.96 6.28
CA CYS A 150 -0.54 -9.89 5.04
C CYS A 150 -1.21 -9.08 3.91
N LEU A 151 -2.54 -9.02 3.87
CA LEU A 151 -3.27 -8.27 2.84
C LEU A 151 -3.42 -6.77 3.15
N TRP A 152 -2.96 -6.32 4.33
CA TRP A 152 -3.16 -4.95 4.82
C TRP A 152 -1.89 -4.08 4.88
N ARG A 153 -0.88 -4.31 4.02
CA ARG A 153 0.12 -3.24 3.85
C ARG A 153 -0.58 -2.06 3.17
N HIS A 154 -0.81 -1.00 3.96
CA HIS A 154 -1.69 0.13 3.67
C HIS A 154 -1.49 0.66 2.24
N CYS A 155 -2.58 0.85 1.48
CA CYS A 155 -2.58 1.86 0.42
C CYS A 155 -2.52 3.25 1.09
N GLN A 156 -1.32 3.67 1.51
CA GLN A 156 -1.05 5.08 1.76
C GLN A 156 -1.04 5.79 0.40
N VAL A 157 -2.22 6.08 -0.14
CA VAL A 157 -2.34 7.02 -1.25
C VAL A 157 -2.07 8.40 -0.66
N SER A 158 -0.80 8.80 -0.64
CA SER A 158 -0.45 10.19 -0.37
C SER A 158 -0.96 11.01 -1.55
N LEU A 159 -2.04 11.75 -1.33
CA LEU A 159 -2.46 12.83 -2.21
C LEU A 159 -1.23 13.74 -2.41
N GLY A 160 -0.84 13.92 -3.67
CA GLY A 160 0.44 14.48 -4.06
C GLY A 160 0.65 15.90 -3.57
N GLU A 161 1.25 16.03 -2.40
CA GLU A 161 2.14 17.12 -2.01
C GLU A 161 2.92 16.66 -0.77
N ASP A 162 4.25 16.69 -0.87
CA ASP A 162 5.26 16.29 0.13
C ASP A 162 5.63 14.81 0.28
N ARG A 163 6.35 14.28 -0.72
CA ARG A 163 7.38 13.24 -0.48
C ARG A 163 8.68 13.81 0.10
N ARG A 164 8.90 15.14 0.06
CA ARG A 164 10.05 15.80 0.70
C ARG A 164 9.99 15.77 2.23
N LEU A 165 8.80 15.70 2.82
CA LEU A 165 8.65 15.64 4.28
C LEU A 165 8.81 14.22 4.86
N THR A 166 8.72 13.16 4.05
CA THR A 166 8.78 11.78 4.55
C THR A 166 10.22 11.25 4.67
N GLU A 167 11.17 11.81 3.94
CA GLU A 167 12.59 11.39 4.00
C GLU A 167 13.46 12.27 4.91
N ALA A 168 12.95 13.41 5.37
CA ALA A 168 13.66 14.31 6.27
C ALA A 168 13.17 14.18 7.71
N ARG A 169 13.59 13.11 8.42
CA ARG A 169 13.79 13.06 9.89
C ARG A 169 14.00 11.61 10.34
N THR A 170 15.24 11.15 10.30
CA THR A 170 15.73 9.99 11.06
C THR A 170 15.98 10.32 12.54
N GLY A 171 15.58 11.50 13.01
CA GLY A 171 15.60 11.89 14.42
C GLY A 171 14.22 11.78 15.05
N LEU A 172 14.10 11.01 16.13
CA LEU A 172 12.96 11.06 17.04
C LEU A 172 12.87 12.47 17.65
N GLU A 173 12.09 13.36 17.04
CA GLU A 173 11.60 14.57 17.70
C GLU A 173 10.08 14.49 17.79
N THR A 174 9.58 14.39 19.02
CA THR A 174 8.15 14.44 19.36
C THR A 174 7.56 15.79 18.95
N LEU A 175 6.64 15.81 17.98
CA LEU A 175 5.86 17.00 17.67
C LEU A 175 4.69 17.13 18.67
N PRO A 176 4.38 18.35 19.14
CA PRO A 176 3.21 18.60 19.99
C PRO A 176 1.90 18.37 19.22
N CYS A 177 0.92 17.80 19.92
CA CYS A 177 -0.37 17.32 19.41
C CYS A 177 -1.20 18.39 18.65
N SER A 178 -0.90 19.68 18.83
CA SER A 178 -1.62 20.79 18.19
C SER A 178 -1.29 21.03 16.72
N ALA A 179 -0.18 20.49 16.20
CA ALA A 179 0.21 20.65 14.79
C ALA A 179 -0.47 19.61 13.85
N ILE A 180 -1.02 18.54 14.41
CA ILE A 180 -1.62 17.42 13.66
C ILE A 180 -3.02 17.78 13.10
N TYR A 181 -3.69 18.78 13.67
CA TYR A 181 -5.12 19.00 13.44
C TYR A 181 -5.49 19.92 12.26
N ARG A 182 -4.53 20.60 11.60
CA ARG A 182 -4.85 21.61 10.57
C ARG A 182 -4.68 21.21 9.12
N SER A 183 -4.08 20.06 8.82
CA SER A 183 -3.82 19.67 7.43
C SER A 183 -3.86 18.16 7.29
N ARG A 184 -4.89 17.65 6.60
CA ARG A 184 -4.87 16.51 5.65
C ARG A 184 -6.11 15.64 5.81
N ALA A 185 -6.90 15.60 4.73
CA ALA A 185 -7.86 14.53 4.47
C ALA A 185 -7.08 13.24 4.15
N TYR A 186 -6.69 12.51 5.20
CA TYR A 186 -6.28 11.12 5.06
C TYR A 186 -7.53 10.25 5.13
N LEU A 187 -7.85 9.52 4.07
CA LEU A 187 -8.78 8.39 4.19
C LEU A 187 -7.99 7.20 4.76
N CYS A 188 -7.66 7.27 6.04
CA CYS A 188 -7.15 6.13 6.78
C CYS A 188 -8.35 5.25 7.11
N LEU A 189 -8.59 4.18 6.34
CA LEU A 189 -9.53 3.13 6.73
C LEU A 189 -8.89 2.31 7.86
N CYS A 190 -8.73 2.92 9.03
CA CYS A 190 -8.55 2.21 10.28
C CYS A 190 -9.89 1.56 10.65
N VAL A 191 -10.18 0.39 10.10
CA VAL A 191 -11.17 -0.50 10.72
C VAL A 191 -10.45 -1.23 11.85
N SER A 192 -10.22 -0.49 12.95
CA SER A 192 -9.68 -1.02 14.19
C SER A 192 -10.52 -0.49 15.36
N CYS A 193 -11.35 -1.38 15.92
CA CYS A 193 -11.85 -1.34 17.31
C CYS A 193 -12.33 0.02 17.86
N HIS A 194 -13.48 0.53 17.42
CA HIS A 194 -14.29 1.49 18.20
C HIS A 194 -15.79 1.12 18.12
N ALA A 195 -16.13 -0.12 18.45
CA ALA A 195 -17.51 -0.55 18.54
C ALA A 195 -17.76 -1.53 19.70
N VAL A 196 -17.15 -1.29 20.87
CA VAL A 196 -17.68 -1.79 22.15
C VAL A 196 -17.32 -0.76 23.21
N TRP A 197 -18.27 0.10 23.56
CA TRP A 197 -18.62 0.55 24.93
C TRP A 197 -19.58 1.75 24.80
N PRO A 198 -20.87 1.61 25.18
CA PRO A 198 -21.80 2.71 25.22
C PRO A 198 -21.67 3.49 26.53
N SER A 199 -21.77 4.82 26.42
CA SER A 199 -22.28 5.76 27.43
C SER A 199 -21.55 5.87 28.77
N PHE A 200 -20.86 7.00 29.02
CA PHE A 200 -21.06 7.79 30.26
C PHE A 200 -20.49 9.22 30.12
N VAL A 201 -21.41 10.17 29.95
CA VAL A 201 -21.53 11.52 30.55
C VAL A 201 -20.29 12.42 30.70
N LEU A 202 -20.38 13.56 30.00
CA LEU A 202 -19.71 14.84 30.23
C LEU A 202 -19.73 15.29 31.70
N VAL A 203 -18.57 15.48 32.33
CA VAL A 203 -18.36 16.53 33.35
C VAL A 203 -16.94 17.10 33.21
N GLY A 204 -16.87 18.41 33.04
CA GLY A 204 -15.64 19.16 32.75
C GLY A 204 -14.65 19.30 33.91
N ASN A 205 -13.43 19.65 33.52
CA ASN A 205 -12.33 20.11 34.36
C ASN A 205 -12.75 21.25 35.30
N ASN A 206 -12.37 21.18 36.59
CA ASN A 206 -11.40 22.10 37.19
C ASN A 206 -11.02 21.69 38.64
N PRO A 207 -9.95 22.25 39.25
CA PRO A 207 -8.86 21.45 39.81
C PRO A 207 -8.62 21.68 41.32
N CYS A 208 -7.54 21.06 41.84
CA CYS A 208 -6.76 21.44 43.04
C CYS A 208 -7.12 20.82 44.41
N ARG A 209 -6.03 20.36 45.09
CA ARG A 209 -5.85 20.05 46.54
C ARG A 209 -6.49 18.73 46.99
N GLY A 210 -5.85 17.81 47.73
CA GLY A 210 -4.72 17.88 48.66
C GLY A 210 -5.21 17.47 50.07
N ARG A 211 -4.59 16.41 50.64
CA ARG A 211 -4.61 15.92 52.05
C ARG A 211 -5.72 14.96 52.55
N SER A 212 -5.24 13.75 52.91
CA SER A 212 -5.43 12.97 54.16
C SER A 212 -6.73 13.08 54.97
N ALA A 213 -7.40 11.94 55.17
CA ALA A 213 -7.43 11.17 56.42
C ALA A 213 -7.96 9.76 56.13
#